data_AF-A0A352UN33-F1
#
_entry.id   AF-A0A352UN33-F1
#
_cell.length_a   1.000
_cell.length_b   1.000
_cell.length_c   1.000
_cell.angle_alpha   90.00
_cell.angle_beta   90.00
_cell.angle_gamma   90.00
#
_symmetry.space_group_name_H-M   'P 1'
#
loop_
_entity.id
_entity.type
_entity.pdbx_description
1 polymer ?
#
loop_
_entity_poly.entity_id
_entity_poly.type
_entity_poly.pdbx_seq_one_letter_code
_entity_poly.pdbx_strand_id
1 'polypeptide(L)'
;MDGQVSALLSETPPLEPQPTPSPLPEPTPSPIPQVLEKYAALAAENPDAIGWLKIEGTAIDNVVMHTPDEPDKYLHIDFYGNYSNRGTLYLDEACDIWESMAISSF
;
A
#
# COMPACT_ATOMS: atom_id res chain seq x y z
N MET A 1 -34.36 -48.67 53.42
CA MET A 1 -35.42 -48.47 52.40
C MET A 1 -35.43 -47.03 51.91
N ASP A 2 -34.22 -46.48 51.69
CA ASP A 2 -33.67 -46.06 50.39
C ASP A 2 -34.56 -45.21 49.49
N GLY A 3 -34.25 -43.90 49.53
CA GLY A 3 -34.83 -42.88 48.67
C GLY A 3 -34.39 -43.01 47.22
N GLN A 4 -35.29 -42.63 46.31
CA GLN A 4 -35.03 -42.54 44.89
C GLN A 4 -34.02 -41.43 44.58
N VAL A 5 -32.99 -41.77 43.82
CA VAL A 5 -32.21 -40.81 43.04
C VAL A 5 -32.63 -40.95 41.57
N SER A 6 -33.41 -39.98 41.09
CA SER A 6 -33.60 -39.74 39.66
C SER A 6 -32.37 -39.04 39.12
N ALA A 7 -31.49 -39.76 38.42
CA ALA A 7 -30.47 -39.16 37.60
C ALA A 7 -30.98 -39.12 36.14
N LEU A 8 -31.32 -37.92 35.68
CA LEU A 8 -31.66 -37.62 34.29
C LEU A 8 -30.39 -37.86 33.43
N LEU A 9 -30.39 -38.88 32.58
CA LEU A 9 -29.44 -38.93 31.47
C LEU A 9 -29.78 -37.78 30.53
N SER A 10 -28.87 -36.80 30.44
CA SER A 10 -28.94 -35.76 29.42
C SER A 10 -28.30 -36.31 28.15
N GLU A 11 -29.10 -36.67 27.15
CA GLU A 11 -28.57 -36.99 25.82
C GLU A 11 -28.07 -35.71 25.16
N THR A 12 -26.80 -35.73 24.72
CA THR A 12 -26.21 -34.69 23.88
C THR A 12 -26.79 -34.79 22.47
N PRO A 13 -27.31 -33.70 21.87
CA PRO A 13 -27.84 -33.76 20.51
C PRO A 13 -26.73 -34.10 19.50
N PRO A 14 -27.03 -34.81 18.40
CA PRO A 14 -26.07 -35.07 17.33
C PRO A 14 -25.54 -33.77 16.72
N LEU A 15 -24.22 -33.71 16.47
CA LEU A 15 -23.59 -32.59 15.77
C LEU A 15 -24.01 -32.61 14.30
N GLU A 16 -24.90 -31.70 13.91
CA GLU A 16 -25.24 -31.45 12.50
C GLU A 16 -23.98 -30.96 11.75
N PRO A 17 -23.66 -31.45 10.54
CA PRO A 17 -22.48 -30.99 9.80
C PRO A 17 -22.60 -29.50 9.46
N GLN A 18 -21.74 -28.67 10.04
CA GLN A 18 -21.64 -27.27 9.65
C GLN A 18 -21.10 -27.15 8.21
N PRO A 19 -21.61 -26.19 7.41
CA PRO A 19 -21.05 -25.92 6.09
C PRO A 19 -19.59 -25.49 6.26
N THR A 20 -18.68 -26.18 5.58
CA THR A 20 -17.27 -25.77 5.48
C THR A 20 -17.19 -24.35 4.92
N PRO A 21 -16.49 -23.41 5.56
CA PRO A 21 -16.29 -22.08 4.99
C PRO A 21 -15.55 -22.22 3.66
N SER A 22 -16.09 -21.58 2.62
CA SER A 22 -15.40 -21.45 1.32
C SER A 22 -14.03 -20.77 1.54
N PRO A 23 -12.97 -21.17 0.82
CA PRO A 23 -11.69 -20.51 0.94
C PRO A 23 -11.84 -19.02 0.62
N LEU A 24 -11.44 -18.17 1.56
CA LEU A 24 -11.32 -16.73 1.35
C LEU A 24 -10.32 -16.54 0.19
N PRO A 25 -10.60 -15.69 -0.82
CA PRO A 25 -9.65 -15.44 -1.88
C PRO A 25 -8.31 -15.02 -1.26
N GLU A 26 -7.24 -15.71 -1.63
CA GLU A 26 -5.89 -15.35 -1.20
C GLU A 26 -5.62 -13.91 -1.66
N PRO A 27 -5.00 -13.06 -0.82
CA PRO A 27 -4.62 -11.72 -1.24
C PRO A 27 -3.72 -11.85 -2.46
N THR A 28 -4.18 -11.32 -3.59
CA THR A 28 -3.35 -11.22 -4.78
C THR A 28 -2.11 -10.39 -4.39
N PRO A 29 -0.88 -10.88 -4.61
CA PRO A 29 0.30 -10.12 -4.24
C PRO A 29 0.28 -8.80 -5.02
N SER A 30 0.23 -7.68 -4.28
CA SER A 30 0.42 -6.35 -4.87
C SER A 30 1.74 -6.36 -5.64
N PRO A 31 1.79 -5.78 -6.86
CA PRO A 31 3.01 -5.73 -7.63
C PRO A 31 4.12 -5.08 -6.81
N ILE A 32 5.24 -5.79 -6.65
CA ILE A 32 6.42 -5.23 -5.98
C ILE A 32 6.85 -4.02 -6.81
N PRO A 33 7.04 -2.83 -6.21
CA PRO A 33 7.54 -1.65 -6.89
C PRO A 33 8.84 -2.00 -7.61
N GLN A 34 8.83 -2.09 -8.94
CA GLN A 34 10.05 -2.33 -9.69
C GLN A 34 10.77 -1.00 -9.85
N VAL A 35 11.60 -0.65 -8.86
CA VAL A 35 12.58 0.43 -9.02
C VAL A 35 13.50 0.00 -10.15
N LEU A 36 13.49 0.76 -11.25
CA LEU A 36 14.41 0.52 -12.36
C LEU A 36 15.84 0.61 -11.83
N GLU A 37 16.69 -0.36 -12.16
CA GLU A 37 18.05 -0.48 -11.61
C GLU A 37 18.88 0.81 -11.75
N LYS A 38 18.67 1.54 -12.85
CA LYS A 38 19.29 2.86 -13.09
C LYS A 38 18.94 3.94 -12.05
N TYR A 39 17.86 3.76 -11.30
CA TYR A 39 17.38 4.68 -10.25
C TYR A 39 17.55 4.12 -8.84
N ALA A 40 18.13 2.93 -8.67
CA ALA A 40 18.29 2.32 -7.35
C ALA A 40 19.15 3.17 -6.41
N ALA A 41 20.22 3.79 -6.92
CA ALA A 41 21.06 4.68 -6.13
C ALA A 41 20.29 5.94 -5.68
N LEU A 42 19.44 6.50 -6.55
CA LEU A 42 18.64 7.68 -6.25
C LEU A 42 17.59 7.38 -5.17
N ALA A 43 16.88 6.25 -5.31
CA ALA A 43 15.90 5.80 -4.32
C ALA A 43 16.54 5.46 -2.97
N ALA A 44 17.80 4.99 -2.97
CA ALA A 44 18.55 4.74 -1.75
C ALA A 44 19.01 6.04 -1.06
N GLU A 45 19.29 7.09 -1.84
CA GLU A 45 19.73 8.39 -1.32
C GLU A 45 18.56 9.18 -0.72
N ASN A 46 17.39 9.14 -1.36
CA ASN A 46 16.17 9.68 -0.79
C ASN A 46 14.97 8.74 -1.11
N PRO A 47 14.40 8.05 -0.10
CA PRO A 47 13.31 7.09 -0.30
C PRO A 47 11.99 7.75 -0.71
N ASP A 48 11.87 9.07 -0.57
CA ASP A 48 10.70 9.82 -1.03
C ASP A 48 10.69 9.95 -2.57
N ALA A 49 11.79 9.59 -3.26
CA ALA A 49 11.89 9.66 -4.71
C ALA A 49 11.11 8.52 -5.39
N ILE A 50 10.11 8.90 -6.18
CA ILE A 50 9.22 7.95 -6.87
C ILE A 50 9.46 7.85 -8.38
N GLY A 51 10.23 8.79 -8.96
CA GLY A 51 10.48 8.78 -10.39
C GLY A 51 11.21 10.00 -10.91
N TRP A 52 11.22 10.14 -12.22
CA TRP A 52 11.88 11.21 -12.94
C TRP A 52 10.96 11.77 -14.02
N LEU A 53 10.79 13.09 -14.06
CA LEU A 53 10.01 13.77 -15.08
C LEU A 53 10.93 14.59 -15.96
N LYS A 54 10.98 14.23 -17.25
CA LYS A 54 11.66 14.98 -18.29
C LYS A 54 10.66 15.36 -19.38
N ILE A 55 10.62 16.63 -19.74
CA ILE A 55 9.83 17.13 -20.88
C ILE A 55 10.80 17.75 -21.89
N GLU A 56 10.94 17.09 -23.04
CA GLU A 56 11.84 17.52 -24.12
C GLU A 56 11.51 18.94 -24.60
N GLY A 57 12.53 19.75 -24.84
CA GLY A 57 12.38 21.15 -25.23
C GLY A 57 12.03 22.10 -24.07
N THR A 58 12.02 21.63 -22.83
CA THR A 58 11.84 22.47 -21.63
C THR A 58 13.01 22.32 -20.66
N ALA A 59 13.04 23.13 -19.60
CA ALA A 59 13.98 22.98 -18.49
C ALA A 59 13.52 21.94 -17.44
N ILE A 60 12.44 21.20 -17.70
CA ILE A 60 11.92 20.17 -16.79
C ILE A 60 12.67 18.87 -17.06
N ASP A 61 13.59 18.54 -16.17
CA ASP A 61 14.40 17.33 -16.17
C ASP A 61 14.84 17.05 -14.73
N ASN A 62 13.92 16.54 -13.90
CA ASN A 62 14.14 16.45 -12.46
C ASN A 62 13.43 15.26 -11.81
N VAL A 63 13.90 14.89 -10.61
CA VAL A 63 13.28 13.88 -9.75
C VAL A 63 11.90 14.34 -9.29
N VAL A 64 11.01 13.36 -9.11
CA VAL A 64 9.68 13.55 -8.53
C VAL A 64 9.63 12.84 -7.18
N MET A 65 9.19 13.57 -6.16
CA MET A 65 9.08 13.12 -4.78
C MET A 65 7.63 12.83 -4.39
N HIS A 66 7.40 12.01 -3.38
CA HIS A 66 6.07 11.77 -2.82
C HIS A 66 6.14 11.51 -1.33
N THR A 67 5.43 12.31 -0.54
CA THR A 67 5.36 12.21 0.92
C THR A 67 3.92 12.42 1.39
N PRO A 68 3.07 11.39 1.34
CA PRO A 68 1.65 11.53 1.66
C PRO A 68 1.39 11.97 3.11
N ASP A 69 2.30 11.64 4.04
CA ASP A 69 2.21 12.06 5.45
C ASP A 69 2.70 13.50 5.69
N GLU A 70 3.47 14.07 4.76
CA GLU A 70 4.04 15.41 4.85
C GLU A 70 3.70 16.20 3.57
N PRO A 71 2.44 16.66 3.43
CA PRO A 71 2.04 17.45 2.27
C PRO A 71 2.89 18.73 2.18
N ASP A 72 3.17 19.17 0.96
CA ASP A 72 3.99 20.35 0.63
C ASP A 72 5.44 20.35 1.13
N LYS A 73 5.96 19.25 1.70
CA LYS A 73 7.35 19.14 2.16
C LYS A 73 8.35 19.66 1.14
N TYR A 74 8.17 19.26 -0.13
CA TYR A 74 9.09 19.61 -1.22
C TYR A 74 8.78 20.93 -1.92
N LEU A 75 7.81 21.72 -1.44
CA LEU A 75 7.54 23.05 -1.97
C LEU A 75 8.73 24.01 -1.80
N HIS A 76 9.45 23.90 -0.68
CA HIS A 76 10.62 24.73 -0.36
C HIS A 76 11.86 23.92 0.02
N ILE A 77 11.88 22.64 -0.32
CA ILE A 77 12.94 21.71 0.03
C ILE A 77 13.50 21.05 -1.23
N ASP A 78 14.82 20.99 -1.35
CA ASP A 78 15.51 20.28 -2.40
C ASP A 78 15.56 18.76 -2.15
N PHE A 79 16.04 17.99 -3.13
CA PHE A 79 16.21 16.53 -3.01
C PHE A 79 17.03 16.09 -1.79
N TYR A 80 17.96 16.92 -1.31
CA TYR A 80 18.86 16.62 -0.20
C TYR A 80 18.33 17.10 1.16
N GLY A 81 17.13 17.68 1.22
CA GLY A 81 16.54 18.20 2.45
C GLY A 81 16.93 19.64 2.81
N ASN A 82 17.61 20.38 1.91
CA ASN A 82 17.97 21.77 2.15
C ASN A 82 16.88 22.72 1.65
N TYR A 83 16.85 23.93 2.21
CA TYR A 83 15.97 24.99 1.74
C TYR A 83 16.26 25.36 0.28
N SER A 84 15.20 25.40 -0.54
CA SER A 84 15.23 25.81 -1.94
C SER A 84 14.03 26.69 -2.25
N ASN A 85 14.27 27.90 -2.77
CA ASN A 85 13.18 28.78 -3.23
C ASN A 85 12.32 28.15 -4.34
N ARG A 86 12.85 27.17 -5.07
CA ARG A 86 12.14 26.49 -6.17
C ARG A 86 11.52 25.15 -5.75
N GLY A 87 11.89 24.64 -4.57
CA GLY A 87 11.54 23.29 -4.15
C GLY A 87 12.06 22.19 -5.08
N THR A 88 11.35 21.07 -5.06
CA THR A 88 11.53 19.89 -5.93
C THR A 88 10.15 19.47 -6.45
N LEU A 89 10.07 18.82 -7.61
CA LEU A 89 8.78 18.32 -8.10
C LEU A 89 8.25 17.27 -7.12
N TYR A 90 6.98 17.39 -6.72
CA TYR A 90 6.33 16.42 -5.83
C TYR A 90 4.89 16.14 -6.26
N LEU A 91 4.39 14.96 -5.89
CA LEU A 91 2.98 14.62 -6.04
C LEU A 91 2.19 15.07 -4.81
N ASP A 92 0.93 15.40 -5.06
CA ASP A 92 -0.10 15.65 -4.05
C ASP A 92 -0.31 14.38 -3.20
N GLU A 93 -0.62 14.55 -1.92
CA GLU A 93 -0.83 13.45 -0.98
C GLU A 93 -2.00 12.53 -1.36
N ALA A 94 -2.96 13.03 -2.16
CA ALA A 94 -4.09 12.25 -2.64
C ALA A 94 -3.74 11.31 -3.81
N CYS A 95 -2.53 11.39 -4.37
CA CYS A 95 -2.10 10.50 -5.44
C CYS A 95 -1.75 9.10 -4.91
N ASP A 96 -2.52 8.09 -5.32
CA ASP A 96 -2.14 6.69 -5.16
C ASP A 96 -1.15 6.30 -6.27
N ILE A 97 0.09 6.01 -5.89
CA ILE A 97 1.17 5.63 -6.81
C ILE A 97 1.25 4.12 -7.07
N TRP A 98 0.45 3.32 -6.37
CA TRP A 98 0.43 1.87 -6.47
C TRP A 98 -0.78 1.38 -7.29
N GLU A 99 -1.87 2.14 -7.27
CA GLU A 99 -3.06 1.88 -8.06
C GLU A 99 -2.96 2.60 -9.41
N SER A 100 -2.56 1.88 -10.46
CA SER A 100 -2.90 2.31 -11.82
C SER A 100 -4.38 2.01 -12.04
N MET A 101 -5.18 2.98 -12.51
CA MET A 101 -6.47 2.64 -13.14
C MET A 101 -6.17 1.83 -14.40
N ALA A 102 -5.94 0.53 -14.23
CA ALA A 102 -6.09 -0.43 -15.30
C ALA A 102 -7.57 -0.33 -15.68
N ILE A 103 -7.82 0.36 -16.79
CA ILE A 103 -9.03 0.17 -17.59
C ILE A 103 -9.13 -1.33 -17.84
N SER A 104 -9.88 -2.02 -16.98
CA SER A 104 -10.30 -3.38 -17.20
C SER A 104 -11.08 -3.34 -18.50
N SER A 105 -10.54 -4.02 -19.52
CA SER A 105 -11.16 -4.15 -20.84
C SER A 105 -12.64 -4.47 -20.69
N PHE A 106 -13.47 -3.70 -21.39
CA PHE A 106 -14.89 -4.00 -21.60
C PHE A 106 -15.09 -5.35 -22.28
#